data_AF-A0A536BUG6-F1
#
_entry.id   AF-A0A536BUG6-F1
#
_cell.length_a   1.000
_cell.length_b   1.000
_cell.length_c   1.000
_cell.angle_alpha   90.00
_cell.angle_beta   90.00
_cell.angle_gamma   90.00
#
_symmetry.space_group_name_H-M   'P 1'
#
loop_
_entity.id
_entity.type
_entity.pdbx_description
1 polymer ?
#
loop_
_entity_poly.entity_id
_entity_poly.type
_entity_poly.pdbx_seq_one_letter_code
_entity_poly.pdbx_strand_id
1 'polypeptide(L)'
;MEEILLAIIGGDEPKSAVGHDFLYGAFWHCPFSSSRTPELNASALFEREECRPHARSPEGRANGRTLPHSRGRSQNSLMSWYSLLKFVHVLLAITAVGSNITYAAWNVRGAREPQHLAFALKGIKFLDNRVANPAYGLLLLTGLILVAVGKLGLRGWIVAALILFVVLIVVAVGFYSRVATRQIEALETAGEASPAYQQLAGQARIYGIVSAAIALAIVFIMVVKPFP
;
A
#
# COMPACT_ATOMS: atom_id res chain seq x y z
N MET A 1 39.74 17.26 -20.32
CA MET A 1 38.38 16.81 -19.92
C MET A 1 38.52 15.83 -18.74
N GLU A 2 39.26 16.23 -17.71
CA GLU A 2 39.72 15.34 -16.63
C GLU A 2 39.30 15.81 -15.23
N GLU A 3 38.62 16.96 -15.10
CA GLU A 3 38.19 17.49 -13.80
C GLU A 3 36.84 16.97 -13.29
N ILE A 4 36.00 16.37 -14.15
CA ILE A 4 34.72 15.77 -13.71
C ILE A 4 34.92 14.40 -13.06
N LEU A 5 36.06 13.74 -13.31
CA LEU A 5 36.38 12.40 -12.81
C LEU A 5 37.00 12.40 -11.39
N LEU A 6 37.51 13.54 -10.92
CA LEU A 6 38.14 13.67 -9.59
C LEU A 6 37.17 14.04 -8.45
N ALA A 7 35.91 14.34 -8.75
CA ALA A 7 34.88 14.58 -7.72
C ALA A 7 34.13 13.30 -7.29
N ILE A 8 34.32 12.17 -8.01
CA ILE A 8 33.63 10.90 -7.76
C ILE A 8 34.53 9.89 -7.02
N ILE A 9 35.85 10.11 -7.00
CA ILE A 9 36.83 9.16 -6.45
C ILE A 9 37.90 9.93 -5.66
N GLY A 10 37.83 9.87 -4.32
CA GLY A 10 39.00 10.09 -3.46
C GLY A 10 38.83 11.17 -2.39
N GLY A 11 38.70 10.73 -1.13
CA GLY A 11 38.72 11.59 0.04
C GLY A 11 38.57 10.76 1.31
N ASP A 12 39.66 10.11 1.70
CA ASP A 12 39.81 9.18 2.82
C ASP A 12 39.50 9.81 4.19
N GLU A 13 38.81 9.08 5.08
CA GLU A 13 39.39 8.67 6.38
C GLU A 13 38.51 7.64 7.13
N PRO A 14 39.14 6.70 7.87
CA PRO A 14 38.46 5.67 8.65
C PRO A 14 38.34 6.07 10.13
N LYS A 15 37.26 5.66 10.79
CA LYS A 15 37.26 5.08 12.15
C LYS A 15 35.83 4.78 12.62
N SER A 16 35.70 3.55 13.10
CA SER A 16 34.71 3.05 14.05
C SER A 16 33.98 4.11 14.88
N ALA A 17 32.68 4.23 14.67
CA ALA A 17 31.75 4.67 15.70
C ALA A 17 30.53 3.73 15.62
N VAL A 18 30.56 2.71 16.47
CA VAL A 18 29.36 2.04 16.97
C VAL A 18 28.48 3.14 17.56
N GLY A 19 27.43 3.51 16.85
CA GLY A 19 26.49 4.58 17.23
C GLY A 19 25.08 4.05 17.17
N HIS A 20 24.55 3.71 18.34
CA HIS A 20 23.19 3.21 18.59
C HIS A 20 22.11 4.31 18.42
N ASP A 21 22.19 5.15 17.39
CA ASP A 21 21.39 6.38 17.30
C ASP A 21 20.50 6.48 16.04
N PHE A 22 20.20 5.35 15.38
CA PHE A 22 19.30 5.35 14.21
C PHE A 22 17.81 5.11 14.56
N LEU A 23 17.46 4.89 15.83
CA LEU A 23 16.10 4.46 16.23
C LEU A 23 15.33 5.42 17.15
N TYR A 24 15.79 6.66 17.34
CA TYR A 24 15.01 7.66 18.10
C TYR A 24 15.05 9.02 17.41
N GLY A 25 13.92 9.43 16.82
CA GLY A 25 13.62 10.84 16.57
C GLY A 25 13.53 11.26 15.10
N ALA A 26 12.41 10.98 14.44
CA ALA A 26 11.96 11.79 13.29
C ALA A 26 10.50 11.59 12.82
N PHE A 27 9.60 10.87 13.53
CA PHE A 27 8.29 10.52 12.94
C PHE A 27 7.02 10.72 13.78
N TRP A 28 7.08 11.23 15.03
CA TRP A 28 5.88 11.24 15.89
C TRP A 28 5.59 12.51 16.71
N HIS A 29 6.02 13.70 16.28
CA HIS A 29 5.59 14.94 16.93
C HIS A 29 5.11 16.01 15.93
N CYS A 30 3.83 15.94 15.56
CA CYS A 30 3.05 17.15 15.29
C CYS A 30 1.96 17.25 16.37
N PRO A 31 1.95 18.30 17.19
CA PRO A 31 0.82 18.56 18.07
C PRO A 31 -0.37 18.99 17.21
N PHE A 32 -1.48 18.29 17.39
CA PHE A 32 -2.81 18.67 16.92
C PHE A 32 -3.20 20.02 17.55
N SER A 33 -2.96 21.12 16.83
CA SER A 33 -3.43 22.45 17.21
C SER A 33 -4.81 22.68 16.61
N SER A 34 -5.82 22.56 17.46
CA SER A 34 -7.21 22.96 17.21
C SER A 34 -7.30 24.48 17.16
N SER A 35 -7.13 25.10 15.99
CA SER A 35 -7.63 26.45 15.73
C SER A 35 -9.11 26.38 15.32
N ARG A 36 -9.97 26.30 16.34
CA ARG A 36 -11.38 26.64 16.22
C ARG A 36 -11.46 28.17 16.23
N THR A 37 -11.57 28.80 15.07
CA THR A 37 -11.97 30.20 14.97
C THR A 37 -13.50 30.28 14.92
N PRO A 38 -14.13 31.08 15.79
CA PRO A 38 -15.50 31.54 15.61
C PRO A 38 -15.46 32.97 15.08
N GLU A 39 -15.71 33.18 13.78
CA GLU A 39 -16.03 34.51 13.25
C GLU A 39 -17.13 34.34 12.19
N LEU A 40 -18.37 34.65 12.56
CA LEU A 40 -19.04 35.94 12.36
C LEU A 40 -19.76 35.98 11.00
N ASN A 41 -20.98 35.43 11.01
CA ASN A 41 -22.01 35.72 10.01
C ASN A 41 -22.40 37.21 10.13
N ALA A 42 -21.77 38.05 9.32
CA ALA A 42 -22.09 39.47 9.18
C ALA A 42 -22.68 39.76 7.78
N SER A 43 -23.65 38.96 7.34
CA SER A 43 -24.32 39.14 6.04
C SER A 43 -25.72 38.51 5.98
N ALA A 44 -26.54 38.77 7.00
CA ALA A 44 -28.00 38.62 6.90
C ALA A 44 -28.79 39.59 7.80
N LEU A 45 -28.16 40.71 8.19
CA LEU A 45 -28.84 41.86 8.80
C LEU A 45 -29.24 42.85 7.70
N PHE A 46 -30.27 42.51 6.91
CA PHE A 46 -31.09 43.50 6.21
C PHE A 46 -32.37 42.84 5.66
N GLU A 47 -33.34 42.61 6.56
CA GLU A 47 -34.77 42.56 6.21
C GLU A 47 -35.62 42.76 7.48
N ARG A 48 -35.58 43.99 8.00
CA ARG A 48 -36.78 44.68 8.55
C ARG A 48 -37.60 45.11 7.30
N GLU A 49 -38.91 45.17 7.23
CA GLU A 49 -40.01 45.17 8.19
C GLU A 49 -41.26 45.11 7.30
N GLU A 50 -42.20 44.19 7.51
CA GLU A 50 -43.60 44.54 7.24
C GLU A 50 -44.51 43.82 8.23
N CYS A 51 -45.28 44.63 8.95
CA CYS A 51 -46.12 44.29 10.08
C CYS A 51 -47.57 44.10 9.60
N ARG A 52 -48.34 43.14 10.15
CA ARG A 52 -49.69 43.34 10.77
C ARG A 52 -50.49 42.04 11.04
N PRO A 53 -51.52 42.07 11.93
CA PRO A 53 -51.78 41.02 12.94
C PRO A 53 -53.20 40.38 12.90
N HIS A 54 -53.53 39.63 13.98
CA HIS A 54 -54.80 38.97 14.41
C HIS A 54 -54.88 37.45 14.09
N ALA A 55 -55.28 36.51 14.96
CA ALA A 55 -56.10 36.53 16.19
C ALA A 55 -55.83 35.31 17.14
N ARG A 56 -56.36 35.40 18.38
CA ARG A 56 -56.37 34.40 19.51
C ARG A 56 -57.13 33.10 19.14
N SER A 57 -56.97 31.93 19.78
CA SER A 57 -57.27 31.54 21.19
C SER A 57 -56.90 30.03 21.43
N PRO A 58 -57.00 29.45 22.65
CA PRO A 58 -56.11 28.40 23.15
C PRO A 58 -56.77 27.02 23.41
N GLU A 59 -55.95 26.12 24.01
CA GLU A 59 -56.26 24.86 24.72
C GLU A 59 -56.23 23.51 23.97
N GLY A 60 -55.33 22.64 24.43
CA GLY A 60 -55.71 21.29 24.86
C GLY A 60 -55.20 20.10 24.04
N ARG A 61 -53.99 19.60 24.33
CA ARG A 61 -53.77 18.21 24.80
C ARG A 61 -52.28 17.87 24.93
N ALA A 62 -51.95 17.40 26.12
CA ALA A 62 -50.67 16.81 26.50
C ALA A 62 -50.18 15.77 25.49
N ASN A 63 -48.98 15.98 24.95
CA ASN A 63 -48.22 14.95 24.25
C ASN A 63 -46.85 14.82 24.93
N GLY A 64 -46.58 13.64 25.45
CA GLY A 64 -45.33 13.34 26.14
C GLY A 64 -45.30 11.92 26.66
N ARG A 65 -45.66 10.96 25.79
CA ARG A 65 -45.44 9.53 26.06
C ARG A 65 -43.95 9.31 26.31
N THR A 66 -43.64 8.86 27.51
CA THR A 66 -42.40 8.16 27.86
C THR A 66 -42.16 7.03 26.87
N LEU A 67 -41.06 7.10 26.13
CA LEU A 67 -40.45 5.93 25.49
C LEU A 67 -39.16 5.60 26.24
N PRO A 68 -39.07 4.41 26.87
CA PRO A 68 -37.79 3.87 27.29
C PRO A 68 -37.17 3.20 26.07
N HIS A 69 -36.06 3.72 25.56
CA HIS A 69 -35.20 2.87 24.75
C HIS A 69 -33.74 3.14 25.03
N SER A 70 -33.28 2.41 26.03
CA SER A 70 -31.93 1.91 26.15
C SER A 70 -31.39 1.51 24.77
N ARG A 71 -30.59 2.39 24.18
CA ARG A 71 -29.55 2.01 23.23
C ARG A 71 -28.26 2.65 23.71
N GLY A 72 -27.82 2.16 24.86
CA GLY A 72 -26.44 1.71 24.98
C GLY A 72 -26.18 0.69 23.88
N ARG A 73 -26.12 1.13 22.63
CA ARG A 73 -25.49 0.39 21.55
C ARG A 73 -24.06 0.33 22.02
N SER A 74 -23.68 -0.83 22.53
CA SER A 74 -22.30 -1.24 22.71
C SER A 74 -21.55 -0.91 21.41
N GLN A 75 -21.02 0.31 21.33
CA GLN A 75 -20.07 0.74 20.31
C GLN A 75 -18.66 0.24 20.68
N ASN A 76 -18.54 -0.47 21.81
CA ASN A 76 -17.30 -0.81 22.47
C ASN A 76 -17.15 -2.32 22.69
N SER A 77 -17.39 -3.12 21.65
CA SER A 77 -16.83 -4.47 21.62
C SER A 77 -16.29 -4.76 20.24
N LEU A 78 -14.96 -4.66 20.10
CA LEU A 78 -14.18 -5.05 18.93
C LEU A 78 -14.27 -4.04 17.79
N MET A 79 -13.13 -3.65 17.23
CA MET A 79 -13.09 -3.23 15.83
C MET A 79 -13.99 -4.18 15.04
N SER A 80 -15.00 -3.65 14.32
CA SER A 80 -15.92 -4.50 13.55
C SER A 80 -15.09 -5.55 12.80
N TRP A 81 -15.42 -6.83 12.94
CA TRP A 81 -14.63 -7.94 12.34
C TRP A 81 -14.31 -7.69 10.87
N TYR A 82 -15.25 -7.07 10.17
CA TYR A 82 -15.09 -6.60 8.80
C TYR A 82 -14.00 -5.54 8.62
N SER A 83 -13.91 -4.54 9.50
CA SER A 83 -12.84 -3.54 9.52
C SER A 83 -11.47 -4.16 9.82
N LEU A 84 -11.40 -5.14 10.73
CA LEU A 84 -10.15 -5.86 11.00
C LEU A 84 -9.69 -6.65 9.76
N LEU A 85 -10.60 -7.36 9.11
CA LEU A 85 -10.30 -8.10 7.88
C LEU A 85 -9.84 -7.17 6.76
N LYS A 86 -10.46 -5.98 6.62
CA LYS A 86 -10.01 -4.94 5.69
C LYS A 86 -8.61 -4.45 6.01
N PHE A 87 -8.33 -4.20 7.29
CA PHE A 87 -7.01 -3.78 7.72
C PHE A 87 -5.95 -4.83 7.35
N VAL A 88 -6.20 -6.12 7.64
CA VAL A 88 -5.31 -7.22 7.27
C VAL A 88 -5.14 -7.31 5.76
N HIS A 89 -6.20 -7.17 4.97
CA HIS A 89 -6.13 -7.17 3.51
C HIS A 89 -5.22 -6.05 2.98
N VAL A 90 -5.38 -4.82 3.47
CA VAL A 90 -4.54 -3.69 3.07
C VAL A 90 -3.10 -3.87 3.54
N LEU A 91 -2.89 -4.39 4.75
CA LEU A 91 -1.55 -4.71 5.27
C LEU A 91 -0.83 -5.72 4.36
N LEU A 92 -1.51 -6.79 3.96
CA LEU A 92 -0.98 -7.79 3.03
C LEU A 92 -0.62 -7.17 1.67
N ALA A 93 -1.44 -6.24 1.17
CA ALA A 93 -1.15 -5.53 -0.08
C ALA A 93 0.12 -4.69 0.05
N ILE A 94 0.28 -3.96 1.17
CA ILE A 94 1.48 -3.17 1.46
C ILE A 94 2.70 -4.08 1.60
N THR A 95 2.58 -5.20 2.31
CA THR A 95 3.68 -6.16 2.48
C THR A 95 4.13 -6.75 1.14
N ALA A 96 3.19 -7.18 0.30
CA ALA A 96 3.48 -7.77 -1.01
C ALA A 96 4.11 -6.74 -1.96
N VAL A 97 3.47 -5.59 -2.15
CA VAL A 97 3.95 -4.54 -3.06
C VAL A 97 5.23 -3.89 -2.54
N GLY A 98 5.32 -3.64 -1.23
CA GLY A 98 6.50 -3.08 -0.58
C GLY A 98 7.73 -3.97 -0.74
N SER A 99 7.59 -5.28 -0.55
CA SER A 99 8.67 -6.24 -0.82
C SER A 99 9.13 -6.14 -2.29
N ASN A 100 8.20 -6.13 -3.24
CA ASN A 100 8.52 -6.03 -4.66
C ASN A 100 9.29 -4.76 -5.03
N ILE A 101 8.93 -3.61 -4.44
CA ILE A 101 9.63 -2.34 -4.65
C ILE A 101 11.09 -2.44 -4.18
N THR A 102 11.34 -3.11 -3.05
CA THR A 102 12.72 -3.24 -2.53
C THR A 102 13.63 -4.08 -3.43
N TYR A 103 13.10 -5.00 -4.24
CA TYR A 103 13.91 -5.83 -5.14
C TYR A 103 14.70 -5.03 -6.17
N ALA A 104 14.16 -3.89 -6.63
CA ALA A 104 14.89 -3.01 -7.53
C ALA A 104 16.18 -2.48 -6.87
N ALA A 105 16.11 -2.07 -5.60
CA ALA A 105 17.27 -1.59 -4.86
C ALA A 105 18.31 -2.70 -4.63
N TRP A 106 17.85 -3.92 -4.32
CA TRP A 106 18.74 -5.08 -4.15
C TRP A 106 19.42 -5.48 -5.46
N ASN A 107 18.70 -5.48 -6.58
CA ASN A 107 19.28 -5.75 -7.90
C ASN A 107 20.33 -4.70 -8.30
N VAL A 108 20.05 -3.41 -8.10
CA VAL A 108 21.00 -2.33 -8.41
C VAL A 108 22.26 -2.43 -7.54
N ARG A 109 22.10 -2.70 -6.24
CA ARG A 109 23.25 -2.89 -5.34
C ARG A 109 24.07 -4.13 -5.71
N GLY A 110 23.40 -5.26 -5.97
CA GLY A 110 24.08 -6.49 -6.39
C GLY A 110 24.87 -6.34 -7.68
N ALA A 111 24.34 -5.60 -8.66
CA ALA A 111 25.03 -5.36 -9.93
C ALA A 111 26.25 -4.43 -9.81
N ARG A 112 26.31 -3.58 -8.76
CA ARG A 112 27.48 -2.73 -8.49
C ARG A 112 28.60 -3.48 -7.78
N GLU A 113 28.25 -4.52 -7.04
CA GLU A 113 29.19 -5.36 -6.29
C GLU A 113 29.01 -6.82 -6.71
N PRO A 114 29.55 -7.23 -7.88
CA PRO A 114 29.35 -8.56 -8.47
C PRO A 114 29.59 -9.74 -7.51
N GLN A 115 30.57 -9.57 -6.61
CA GLN A 115 30.90 -10.54 -5.55
C GLN A 115 29.73 -10.84 -4.59
N HIS A 116 28.75 -9.94 -4.48
CA HIS A 116 27.56 -10.09 -3.63
C HIS A 116 26.27 -10.30 -4.44
N LEU A 117 26.33 -10.33 -5.77
CA LEU A 117 25.17 -10.46 -6.65
C LEU A 117 24.39 -11.77 -6.40
N ALA A 118 25.10 -12.89 -6.24
CA ALA A 118 24.48 -14.19 -5.95
C ALA A 118 23.74 -14.17 -4.60
N PHE A 119 24.31 -13.52 -3.58
CA PHE A 119 23.67 -13.34 -2.29
C PHE A 119 22.42 -12.46 -2.41
N ALA A 120 22.49 -11.36 -3.16
CA ALA A 120 21.35 -10.47 -3.38
C ALA A 120 20.19 -11.18 -4.09
N LEU A 121 20.45 -11.92 -5.17
CA LEU A 121 19.42 -12.67 -5.92
C LEU A 121 18.78 -13.78 -5.08
N LYS A 122 19.59 -14.52 -4.31
CA LYS A 122 19.08 -15.53 -3.37
C LYS A 122 18.24 -14.90 -2.25
N GLY A 123 18.66 -13.73 -1.76
CA GLY A 123 17.90 -12.94 -0.77
C GLY A 123 16.53 -12.51 -1.30
N ILE A 124 16.48 -11.99 -2.54
CA ILE A 124 15.22 -11.66 -3.22
C ILE A 124 14.33 -12.89 -3.32
N LYS A 125 14.86 -14.02 -3.81
CA LYS A 125 14.10 -15.27 -3.94
C LYS A 125 13.60 -15.80 -2.58
N PHE A 126 14.37 -15.64 -1.52
CA PHE A 126 13.94 -15.97 -0.17
C PHE A 126 12.76 -15.09 0.27
N LEU A 127 12.86 -13.77 0.07
CA LEU A 127 11.79 -12.84 0.44
C LEU A 127 10.53 -13.07 -0.39
N ASP A 128 10.67 -13.38 -1.68
CA ASP A 128 9.56 -13.78 -2.55
C ASP A 128 8.84 -15.00 -1.98
N ASN A 129 9.58 -16.07 -1.67
CA ASN A 129 8.99 -17.34 -1.24
C ASN A 129 8.39 -17.28 0.17
N ARG A 130 8.92 -16.46 1.07
CA ARG A 130 8.54 -16.45 2.49
C ARG A 130 7.69 -15.26 2.90
N VAL A 131 7.68 -14.18 2.12
CA VAL A 131 6.97 -12.95 2.45
C VAL A 131 6.01 -12.55 1.33
N ALA A 132 6.51 -12.25 0.13
CA ALA A 132 5.67 -11.68 -0.92
C ALA A 132 4.62 -12.68 -1.44
N ASN A 133 5.01 -13.91 -1.78
CA ASN A 133 4.09 -14.92 -2.32
C ASN A 133 3.02 -15.35 -1.29
N PRO A 134 3.36 -15.63 -0.01
CA PRO A 134 2.35 -15.84 1.01
C PRO A 134 1.42 -14.63 1.20
N ALA A 135 1.97 -13.41 1.16
CA ALA A 135 1.18 -12.19 1.27
C ALA A 135 0.20 -12.05 0.09
N TYR A 136 0.61 -12.30 -1.15
CA TYR A 136 -0.29 -12.33 -2.32
C TYR A 136 -1.38 -13.39 -2.20
N GLY A 137 -1.03 -14.61 -1.76
CA GLY A 137 -2.01 -15.68 -1.55
C GLY A 137 -3.07 -15.30 -0.51
N LEU A 138 -2.63 -14.79 0.64
CA LEU A 138 -3.53 -14.33 1.70
C LEU A 138 -4.30 -13.06 1.30
N LEU A 139 -3.71 -12.18 0.50
CA LEU A 139 -4.36 -10.98 -0.03
C LEU A 139 -5.58 -11.37 -0.88
N LEU A 140 -5.42 -12.33 -1.79
CA LEU A 140 -6.52 -12.84 -2.60
C LEU A 140 -7.61 -13.45 -1.71
N LEU A 141 -7.23 -14.33 -0.78
CA LEU A 141 -8.17 -14.99 0.13
C LEU A 141 -8.98 -13.98 0.93
N THR A 142 -8.31 -13.02 1.59
CA THR A 142 -8.97 -11.98 2.38
C THR A 142 -9.85 -11.06 1.52
N GLY A 143 -9.43 -10.76 0.29
CA GLY A 143 -10.21 -9.99 -0.68
C GLY A 143 -11.53 -10.68 -1.03
N LEU A 144 -11.48 -11.98 -1.34
CA LEU A 144 -12.67 -12.78 -1.66
C LEU A 144 -13.63 -12.88 -0.45
N ILE A 145 -13.09 -13.06 0.76
CA ILE A 145 -13.90 -13.07 2.00
C ILE A 145 -14.58 -11.70 2.20
N LEU A 146 -13.88 -10.58 1.94
CA LEU A 146 -14.46 -9.24 2.04
C LEU A 146 -15.60 -9.01 1.04
N VAL A 147 -15.49 -9.54 -0.18
CA VAL A 147 -16.56 -9.48 -1.18
C VAL A 147 -17.78 -10.27 -0.72
N ALA A 148 -17.58 -11.47 -0.20
CA ALA A 148 -18.66 -12.33 0.29
C ALA A 148 -19.36 -11.74 1.53
N VAL A 149 -18.60 -11.39 2.57
CA VAL A 149 -19.13 -10.84 3.84
C VAL A 149 -19.76 -9.46 3.62
N GLY A 150 -19.13 -8.63 2.80
CA GLY A 150 -19.62 -7.28 2.48
C GLY A 150 -20.79 -7.26 1.49
N LYS A 151 -21.18 -8.42 0.93
CA LYS A 151 -22.20 -8.55 -0.13
C LYS A 151 -21.97 -7.55 -1.27
N LEU A 152 -20.70 -7.35 -1.65
CA LEU A 152 -20.30 -6.30 -2.60
C LEU A 152 -20.69 -6.65 -4.03
N GLY A 153 -20.90 -7.95 -4.33
CA GLY A 153 -21.15 -8.43 -5.68
C GLY A 153 -19.89 -8.36 -6.57
N LEU A 154 -20.05 -8.66 -7.86
CA LEU A 154 -18.99 -8.57 -8.87
C LEU A 154 -19.00 -7.20 -9.54
N ARG A 155 -18.79 -6.16 -8.74
CA ARG A 155 -18.62 -4.79 -9.24
C ARG A 155 -17.46 -4.72 -10.20
N GLY A 156 -17.52 -3.79 -11.15
CA GLY A 156 -16.54 -3.73 -12.24
C GLY A 156 -15.11 -3.66 -11.72
N TRP A 157 -14.81 -2.78 -10.75
CA TRP A 157 -13.43 -2.65 -10.22
C TRP A 157 -12.92 -3.94 -9.58
N ILE A 158 -13.80 -4.73 -8.96
CA ILE A 158 -13.45 -6.00 -8.31
C ILE A 158 -13.09 -7.02 -9.38
N VAL A 159 -13.91 -7.12 -10.43
CA VAL A 159 -13.68 -8.03 -11.56
C VAL A 159 -12.38 -7.66 -12.28
N ALA A 160 -12.18 -6.37 -12.57
CA ALA A 160 -10.97 -5.88 -13.20
C ALA A 160 -9.72 -6.21 -12.35
N ALA A 161 -9.74 -5.90 -11.05
CA ALA A 161 -8.63 -6.21 -10.16
C ALA A 161 -8.36 -7.72 -10.07
N LEU A 162 -9.41 -8.56 -10.08
CA LEU A 162 -9.26 -10.01 -10.09
C LEU A 162 -8.64 -10.54 -11.39
N ILE A 163 -9.05 -10.00 -12.55
CA ILE A 163 -8.44 -10.33 -13.85
C ILE A 163 -6.96 -9.95 -13.85
N LEU A 164 -6.62 -8.72 -13.45
CA LEU A 164 -5.23 -8.28 -13.33
C LEU A 164 -4.44 -9.15 -12.34
N PHE A 165 -5.06 -9.60 -11.25
CA PHE A 165 -4.43 -10.50 -10.29
C PHE A 165 -4.13 -11.88 -10.89
N VAL A 166 -5.04 -12.43 -11.69
CA VAL A 166 -4.79 -13.68 -12.44
C VAL A 166 -3.64 -13.50 -13.43
N VAL A 167 -3.62 -12.40 -14.17
CA VAL A 167 -2.50 -12.07 -15.08
C VAL A 167 -1.19 -11.95 -14.30
N LEU A 168 -1.20 -11.30 -13.14
CA LEU A 168 -0.03 -11.21 -12.26
C LEU A 168 0.49 -12.59 -11.86
N ILE A 169 -0.39 -13.51 -11.44
CA ILE A 169 0.01 -14.89 -11.10
C ILE A 169 0.63 -15.59 -12.30
N VAL A 170 0.03 -15.47 -13.48
CA VAL A 170 0.56 -16.10 -14.71
C VAL A 170 1.97 -15.59 -15.02
N VAL A 171 2.19 -14.27 -14.94
CA VAL A 171 3.53 -13.68 -15.16
C VAL A 171 4.51 -14.13 -14.08
N ALA A 172 4.12 -14.05 -12.80
CA ALA A 172 4.99 -14.34 -11.67
C ALA A 172 5.38 -15.82 -11.56
N VAL A 173 4.39 -16.72 -11.59
CA VAL A 173 4.59 -18.16 -11.42
C VAL A 173 5.02 -18.81 -12.73
N GLY A 174 4.39 -18.43 -13.85
CA GLY A 174 4.63 -19.05 -15.15
C GLY A 174 5.98 -18.67 -15.78
N PHE A 175 6.36 -17.39 -15.70
CA PHE A 175 7.53 -16.86 -16.40
C PHE A 175 8.65 -16.45 -15.43
N TYR A 176 8.37 -15.54 -14.50
CA TYR A 176 9.40 -14.96 -13.63
C TYR A 176 10.12 -16.01 -12.78
N SER A 177 9.40 -16.90 -12.09
CA SER A 177 10.00 -17.93 -11.24
C SER A 177 11.00 -18.84 -11.99
N ARG A 178 10.66 -19.19 -13.24
CA ARG A 178 11.53 -20.00 -14.11
C ARG A 178 12.78 -19.22 -14.52
N VAL A 179 12.61 -17.98 -14.98
CA VAL A 179 13.73 -17.14 -15.41
C VAL A 179 14.65 -16.79 -14.25
N ALA A 180 14.11 -16.44 -13.08
CA ALA A 180 14.90 -16.11 -11.89
C ALA A 180 15.75 -17.31 -11.43
N THR A 181 15.21 -18.53 -11.49
CA THR A 181 15.96 -19.74 -11.14
C THR A 181 17.09 -20.01 -12.14
N ARG A 182 16.81 -19.92 -13.45
CA ARG A 182 17.84 -20.07 -14.49
C ARG A 182 18.90 -18.97 -14.43
N GLN A 183 18.52 -17.74 -14.08
CA GLN A 183 19.44 -16.62 -13.92
C GLN A 183 20.46 -16.90 -12.81
N ILE A 184 20.01 -17.41 -11.66
CA ILE A 184 20.89 -17.78 -10.54
C ILE A 184 21.83 -18.91 -10.94
N GLU A 185 21.32 -19.94 -11.63
CA GLU A 185 22.14 -21.06 -12.11
C GLU A 185 23.19 -20.62 -13.14
N ALA A 186 22.82 -19.76 -14.10
CA ALA A 186 23.74 -19.19 -15.07
C ALA A 186 24.82 -18.31 -14.41
N LEU A 187 24.44 -17.57 -13.36
CA LEU A 187 25.39 -16.78 -12.57
C LEU A 187 26.41 -17.67 -11.86
N GLU A 188 25.97 -18.78 -11.27
CA GLU A 188 26.84 -19.69 -10.51
C GLU A 188 27.76 -20.52 -11.40
N THR A 189 27.31 -20.86 -12.62
CA THR A 189 28.05 -21.74 -13.54
C THR A 189 28.97 -20.99 -14.50
N ALA A 190 28.48 -19.89 -15.09
CA ALA A 190 29.18 -19.16 -16.16
C ALA A 190 29.56 -17.73 -15.78
N GLY A 191 29.10 -17.24 -14.63
CA GLY A 191 29.37 -15.89 -14.16
C GLY A 191 28.54 -14.80 -14.83
N GLU A 192 28.60 -13.59 -14.27
CA GLU A 192 27.82 -12.42 -14.69
C GLU A 192 28.15 -11.92 -16.10
N ALA A 193 29.41 -12.08 -16.54
CA ALA A 193 29.85 -11.66 -17.86
C ALA A 193 29.32 -12.57 -18.99
N SER A 194 28.70 -13.71 -18.65
CA SER A 194 28.19 -14.64 -19.65
C SER A 194 26.99 -14.06 -20.41
N PRO A 195 26.91 -14.23 -21.74
CA PRO A 195 25.75 -13.79 -22.52
C PRO A 195 24.44 -14.44 -22.04
N ALA A 196 24.51 -15.68 -21.57
CA ALA A 196 23.37 -16.42 -21.02
C ALA A 196 22.80 -15.74 -19.76
N TYR A 197 23.67 -15.34 -18.83
CA TYR A 197 23.24 -14.58 -17.65
C TYR A 197 22.60 -13.25 -18.04
N GLN A 198 23.25 -12.47 -18.91
CA GLN A 198 22.77 -11.14 -19.31
C GLN A 198 21.38 -11.20 -19.98
N GLN A 199 21.13 -12.20 -20.83
CA GLN A 199 19.82 -12.42 -21.43
C GLN A 199 18.74 -12.77 -20.38
N LEU A 200 19.06 -13.63 -19.41
CA LEU A 200 18.14 -14.02 -18.35
C LEU A 200 17.87 -12.87 -17.37
N ALA A 201 18.89 -12.08 -17.05
CA ALA A 201 18.77 -10.88 -16.21
C ALA A 201 17.87 -9.82 -16.87
N GLY A 202 18.02 -9.61 -18.20
CA GLY A 202 17.14 -8.73 -18.96
C GLY A 202 15.67 -9.20 -18.94
N GLN A 203 15.43 -10.49 -19.16
CA GLN A 203 14.10 -11.08 -19.07
C GLN A 203 13.50 -10.96 -17.66
N ALA A 204 14.27 -11.29 -16.62
CA ALA A 204 13.84 -11.18 -15.23
C ALA A 204 13.45 -9.74 -14.88
N ARG A 205 14.24 -8.76 -15.35
CA ARG A 205 13.95 -7.33 -15.19
C ARG A 205 12.64 -6.93 -15.86
N ILE A 206 12.40 -7.35 -17.10
CA ILE A 206 11.15 -7.05 -17.82
C ILE A 206 9.96 -7.64 -17.07
N TYR A 207 10.01 -8.93 -16.70
CA TYR A 207 8.92 -9.57 -15.97
C TYR A 207 8.70 -8.93 -14.59
N GLY A 208 9.77 -8.52 -13.90
CA GLY A 208 9.69 -7.80 -12.65
C GLY A 208 8.99 -6.44 -12.79
N ILE A 209 9.36 -5.64 -13.80
CA ILE A 209 8.72 -4.33 -14.08
C ILE A 209 7.26 -4.51 -14.45
N VAL A 210 6.94 -5.45 -15.33
CA VAL A 210 5.55 -5.75 -15.73
C VAL A 210 4.72 -6.18 -14.52
N SER A 211 5.26 -7.07 -13.68
CA SER A 211 4.59 -7.53 -12.46
C SER A 211 4.37 -6.38 -11.47
N ALA A 212 5.37 -5.51 -11.28
CA ALA A 212 5.24 -4.33 -10.41
C ALA A 212 4.18 -3.35 -10.94
N ALA A 213 4.17 -3.08 -12.25
CA ALA A 213 3.17 -2.21 -12.86
C ALA A 213 1.75 -2.76 -12.70
N ILE A 214 1.55 -4.07 -12.91
CA ILE A 214 0.27 -4.75 -12.68
C ILE A 214 -0.14 -4.64 -11.21
N ALA A 215 0.77 -4.93 -10.27
CA ALA A 215 0.48 -4.85 -8.84
C ALA A 215 0.07 -3.43 -8.41
N LEU A 216 0.75 -2.40 -8.91
CA LEU A 216 0.40 -1.00 -8.65
C LEU A 216 -0.95 -0.62 -9.27
N ALA A 217 -1.25 -1.11 -10.47
CA ALA A 217 -2.56 -0.91 -11.11
C ALA A 217 -3.70 -1.57 -10.30
N ILE A 218 -3.47 -2.77 -9.76
CA ILE A 218 -4.44 -3.44 -8.86
C ILE A 218 -4.70 -2.57 -7.62
N VAL A 219 -3.64 -2.08 -6.97
CA VAL A 219 -3.77 -1.19 -5.80
C VAL A 219 -4.56 0.07 -6.17
N PHE A 220 -4.21 0.72 -7.29
CA PHE A 220 -4.92 1.90 -7.77
C PHE A 220 -6.42 1.63 -7.97
N ILE A 221 -6.78 0.56 -8.68
CA ILE A 221 -8.18 0.19 -8.94
C ILE A 221 -8.92 -0.11 -7.63
N MET A 222 -8.30 -0.81 -6.68
CA MET A 222 -8.90 -1.12 -5.38
C MET A 222 -9.08 0.10 -4.48
N VAL A 223 -8.20 1.10 -4.59
CA VAL A 223 -8.27 2.34 -3.82
C VAL A 223 -9.28 3.31 -4.43
N VAL A 224 -9.12 3.61 -5.73
CA VAL A 224 -9.90 4.65 -6.43
C VAL A 224 -11.29 4.18 -6.80
N LYS A 225 -11.47 2.88 -7.11
CA LYS A 225 -12.76 2.26 -7.51
C LYS A 225 -13.46 3.04 -8.63
N PRO A 226 -12.82 3.21 -9.80
CA PRO A 226 -13.24 4.21 -10.79
C PRO A 226 -14.54 3.90 -11.56
N PHE A 227 -15.12 2.70 -11.46
CA PHE A 227 -16.31 2.30 -12.23
C PHE A 227 -17.19 1.31 -11.46
N PRO A 228 -18.53 1.44 -11.48
CA PRO A 228 -19.48 0.86 -10.52
C PRO A 228 -19.44 -0.67 -10.33
#